data_AF-W5KF10-F1
#
_entry.id   AF-W5KF10-F1
#
_cell.length_a   1.000
_cell.length_b   1.000
_cell.length_c   1.000
_cell.angle_alpha   90.00
_cell.angle_beta   90.00
_cell.angle_gamma   90.00
#
_symmetry.space_group_name_H-M   'P 1'
#
loop_
_entity.id
_entity.type
_entity.pdbx_description
1 polymer ?
#
loop_
_entity_poly.entity_id
_entity_poly.type
_entity_poly.pdbx_seq_one_letter_code
_entity_poly.pdbx_strand_id
1 'polypeptide(L)'
;MAALALALALNCCCCSLQRCLTTHSFRQRGHRAHCYIHCRNTATLISGRELARQIHREVQSEILEMVAQGYRRPHLSVILVGNDPASHCYVRNKTRTATALGMSSSTVFRPESVSQDELLDLIDSMNRERRVSGVLVQLPLPEHISERAVCNAVAPEKDVDGFHIVNVGKLSLDQRCMIPATASAVWEIIRRTGIETVGKNVVVVGRSKNVGMPIAMLLHSDRRHERPGGDATVTITHRCTPRPQLKEISRLADIIISAAGVPHLITADMVKEGAAVIDVGINRVQNTTSGELCLVGDVDFEGVREKAAFITPVPGGVGPMTIAMHVWNEGLLEQL
;
A
#
# COMPACT_ATOMS: atom_id res chain seq x y z
N MET A 1 -12.48 -37.25 -45.25
CA MET A 1 -11.13 -37.82 -45.45
C MET A 1 -10.40 -37.71 -44.12
N ALA A 2 -10.75 -38.58 -43.17
CA ALA A 2 -9.95 -39.75 -42.75
C ALA A 2 -8.79 -39.31 -41.85
N ALA A 3 -8.86 -39.39 -40.52
CA ALA A 3 -8.96 -40.55 -39.62
C ALA A 3 -7.60 -41.24 -39.32
N LEU A 4 -7.54 -41.80 -38.09
CA LEU A 4 -6.49 -42.58 -37.40
C LEU A 4 -5.45 -41.76 -36.59
N ALA A 5 -5.27 -41.83 -35.26
CA ALA A 5 -5.58 -42.75 -34.14
C ALA A 5 -4.38 -43.59 -33.63
N LEU A 6 -4.41 -43.81 -32.29
CA LEU A 6 -3.59 -44.67 -31.38
C LEU A 6 -2.23 -44.12 -30.90
N ALA A 7 -1.78 -44.29 -29.65
CA ALA A 7 -2.28 -44.93 -28.41
C ALA A 7 -1.36 -44.49 -27.23
N LEU A 8 -1.93 -44.07 -26.08
CA LEU A 8 -1.92 -44.73 -24.75
C LEU A 8 -0.58 -45.21 -24.17
N ALA A 9 -0.17 -44.61 -23.05
CA ALA A 9 0.37 -45.30 -21.89
C ALA A 9 0.15 -44.48 -20.60
N LEU A 10 -0.78 -44.96 -19.77
CA LEU A 10 -0.99 -44.56 -18.38
C LEU A 10 0.13 -45.11 -17.50
N ASN A 11 0.56 -44.36 -16.48
CA ASN A 11 1.17 -44.94 -15.28
C ASN A 11 0.52 -44.33 -14.03
N CYS A 12 -0.55 -44.99 -13.60
CA CYS A 12 -1.08 -44.93 -12.24
C CYS A 12 -0.21 -45.80 -11.34
N CYS A 13 0.37 -45.24 -10.29
CA CYS A 13 0.94 -46.02 -9.18
C CYS A 13 -0.02 -45.96 -7.99
N CYS A 14 -0.88 -46.98 -7.89
CA CYS A 14 -1.60 -47.36 -6.68
C CYS A 14 -1.25 -48.83 -6.38
N CYS A 15 -0.58 -49.08 -5.25
CA CYS A 15 -0.47 -50.38 -4.58
C CYS A 15 -0.10 -50.07 -3.11
N SER A 16 -0.66 -50.71 -2.07
CA SER A 16 -1.60 -51.82 -2.00
C SER A 16 -2.03 -51.97 -0.53
N LEU A 17 -3.34 -52.01 -0.28
CA LEU A 17 -3.92 -52.57 0.94
C LEU A 17 -3.79 -54.10 0.89
N GLN A 18 -3.27 -54.70 1.95
CA GLN A 18 -3.30 -56.16 2.13
C GLN A 18 -4.24 -56.51 3.29
N ARG A 19 -5.26 -57.29 2.95
CA ARG A 19 -6.22 -57.92 3.85
C ARG A 19 -5.52 -58.96 4.72
N CYS A 20 -5.88 -59.01 6.01
CA CYS A 20 -5.83 -60.25 6.78
C CYS A 20 -7.18 -60.40 7.51
N LEU A 21 -7.91 -61.46 7.15
CA LEU A 21 -9.15 -61.89 7.80
C LEU A 21 -8.76 -62.89 8.89
N THR A 22 -9.06 -62.59 10.15
CA THR A 22 -9.39 -63.63 11.14
C THR A 22 -10.46 -63.10 12.09
N THR A 23 -11.39 -64.00 12.37
CA THR A 23 -12.60 -63.87 13.17
C THR A 23 -12.31 -63.66 14.64
N HIS A 24 -12.97 -62.70 15.29
CA HIS A 24 -13.66 -62.92 16.57
C HIS A 24 -14.57 -61.73 16.92
N SER A 25 -15.79 -62.08 17.31
CA SER A 25 -16.83 -61.23 17.87
C SER A 25 -16.37 -60.47 19.12
N PHE A 26 -16.69 -59.19 19.26
CA PHE A 26 -17.29 -58.60 20.48
C PHE A 26 -17.73 -57.15 20.20
N ARG A 27 -19.00 -56.87 20.50
CA ARG A 27 -19.60 -55.53 20.52
C ARG A 27 -18.89 -54.66 21.55
N GLN A 28 -18.44 -53.46 21.18
CA GLN A 28 -18.54 -52.27 22.05
C GLN A 28 -18.71 -50.99 21.22
N ARG A 29 -19.66 -50.16 21.68
CA ARG A 29 -19.97 -48.81 21.19
C ARG A 29 -18.80 -47.89 21.54
N GLY A 30 -18.30 -47.13 20.57
CA GLY A 30 -17.30 -46.08 20.80
C GLY A 30 -17.60 -44.86 19.93
N HIS A 31 -17.85 -43.73 20.57
CA HIS A 31 -18.03 -42.43 19.93
C HIS A 31 -16.86 -42.09 19.01
N ARG A 32 -17.13 -41.87 17.72
CA ARG A 32 -16.18 -41.20 16.82
C ARG A 32 -16.24 -39.71 17.12
N ALA A 33 -15.36 -39.26 18.02
CA ALA A 33 -15.02 -37.85 18.11
C ALA A 33 -14.41 -37.44 16.77
N HIS A 34 -15.14 -36.62 16.01
CA HIS A 34 -14.56 -35.87 14.90
C HIS A 34 -13.55 -34.89 15.49
N CYS A 35 -12.28 -35.32 15.51
CA CYS A 35 -11.17 -34.44 15.77
C CYS A 35 -11.03 -33.53 14.54
N TYR A 36 -11.75 -32.41 14.54
CA TYR A 36 -11.40 -31.28 13.69
C TYR A 36 -10.05 -30.79 14.19
N ILE A 37 -8.99 -31.20 13.51
CA ILE A 37 -7.71 -30.52 13.60
C ILE A 37 -7.99 -29.11 13.09
N HIS A 38 -8.22 -28.17 14.01
CA HIS A 38 -8.06 -26.75 13.72
C HIS A 38 -6.57 -26.57 13.38
N CYS A 39 -6.24 -26.66 12.09
CA CYS A 39 -5.05 -25.99 11.59
C CYS A 39 -5.19 -24.53 12.02
N ARG A 40 -4.43 -24.12 13.03
CA ARG A 40 -4.28 -22.70 13.37
C ARG A 40 -3.65 -22.04 12.14
N ASN A 41 -4.50 -21.51 11.25
CA ASN A 41 -4.05 -20.77 10.09
C ASN A 41 -3.64 -19.38 10.58
N THR A 42 -2.38 -19.27 10.99
CA THR A 42 -1.74 -17.96 11.18
C THR A 42 -1.74 -17.22 9.85
N ALA A 43 -2.10 -15.95 9.88
CA ALA A 43 -2.17 -15.08 8.71
C ALA A 43 -0.88 -15.13 7.89
N THR A 44 -1.02 -15.07 6.57
CA THR A 44 0.09 -14.86 5.66
C THR A 44 0.64 -13.45 5.86
N LEU A 45 1.91 -13.36 6.24
CA LEU A 45 2.57 -12.08 6.42
C LEU A 45 2.95 -11.47 5.07
N ILE A 46 2.38 -10.30 4.75
CA ILE A 46 2.72 -9.55 3.54
C ILE A 46 4.00 -8.74 3.79
N SER A 47 5.10 -9.17 3.20
CA SER A 47 6.38 -8.46 3.26
C SER A 47 6.42 -7.31 2.26
N GLY A 48 5.99 -6.12 2.70
CA GLY A 48 6.09 -4.91 1.87
C GLY A 48 7.54 -4.53 1.52
N ARG A 49 8.52 -4.92 2.34
CA ARG A 49 9.96 -4.81 2.00
C ARG A 49 10.33 -5.62 0.77
N GLU A 50 9.76 -6.81 0.60
CA GLU A 50 10.04 -7.66 -0.54
C GLU A 50 9.36 -7.14 -1.79
N LEU A 51 8.09 -6.78 -1.70
CA LEU A 51 7.35 -6.16 -2.80
C LEU A 51 8.01 -4.84 -3.26
N ALA A 52 8.47 -4.01 -2.32
CA ALA A 52 9.19 -2.78 -2.65
C ALA A 52 10.50 -3.06 -3.39
N ARG A 53 11.22 -4.13 -3.02
CA ARG A 53 12.43 -4.56 -3.74
C ARG A 53 12.13 -5.01 -5.17
N GLN A 54 10.97 -5.61 -5.43
CA GLN A 54 10.56 -6.00 -6.78
C GLN A 54 10.29 -4.74 -7.63
N ILE A 55 9.48 -3.81 -7.11
CA ILE A 55 9.16 -2.54 -7.78
C ILE A 55 10.43 -1.73 -8.06
N HIS A 56 11.36 -1.66 -7.11
CA HIS A 56 12.64 -0.99 -7.32
C HIS A 56 13.42 -1.57 -8.51
N ARG A 57 13.42 -2.89 -8.72
CA ARG A 57 14.09 -3.50 -9.89
C ARG A 57 13.38 -3.17 -11.19
N GLU A 58 12.04 -3.19 -11.18
CA GLU A 58 11.20 -2.83 -12.33
C GLU A 58 11.50 -1.38 -12.76
N VAL A 59 11.41 -0.43 -11.83
CA VAL A 59 11.72 0.99 -12.07
C VAL A 59 13.15 1.18 -12.56
N GLN A 60 14.13 0.49 -11.96
CA GLN A 60 15.51 0.58 -12.42
C GLN A 60 15.68 0.11 -13.86
N SER A 61 15.01 -1.00 -14.24
CA SER A 61 15.05 -1.50 -15.62
C SER A 61 14.44 -0.49 -16.59
N GLU A 62 13.27 0.05 -16.26
CA GLU A 62 12.57 1.05 -17.08
C GLU A 62 13.42 2.31 -17.29
N ILE A 63 14.06 2.83 -16.24
CA ILE A 63 14.94 3.99 -16.35
C ILE A 63 16.15 3.69 -17.24
N LEU A 64 16.75 2.49 -17.11
CA LEU A 64 17.90 2.10 -17.93
C LEU A 64 17.52 1.97 -19.41
N GLU A 65 16.36 1.38 -19.71
CA GLU A 65 15.82 1.25 -21.05
C GLU A 65 15.51 2.63 -21.67
N MET A 66 14.86 3.50 -20.90
CA MET A 66 14.54 4.87 -21.31
C MET A 66 15.80 5.67 -21.65
N VAL A 67 16.84 5.61 -20.80
CA VAL A 67 18.13 6.26 -21.06
C VAL A 67 18.82 5.66 -22.29
N ALA A 68 18.77 4.34 -22.49
CA ALA A 68 19.33 3.69 -23.67
C ALA A 68 18.64 4.12 -24.97
N GLN A 69 17.36 4.48 -24.91
CA GLN A 69 16.59 5.05 -26.03
C GLN A 69 16.90 6.54 -26.29
N GLY A 70 17.76 7.18 -25.49
CA GLY A 70 18.20 8.56 -25.67
C GLY A 70 17.37 9.61 -24.92
N TYR A 71 16.40 9.18 -24.11
CA TYR A 71 15.68 10.06 -23.19
C TYR A 71 16.57 10.49 -22.02
N ARG A 72 16.15 11.55 -21.32
CA ARG A 72 16.91 12.08 -20.18
C ARG A 72 16.60 11.25 -18.94
N ARG A 73 17.53 11.25 -17.99
CA ARG A 73 17.24 10.67 -16.67
C ARG A 73 16.17 11.52 -15.98
N PRO A 74 15.17 10.90 -15.31
CA PRO A 74 14.21 11.66 -14.53
C PRO A 74 14.92 12.47 -13.44
N HIS A 75 14.43 13.68 -13.20
CA HIS A 75 14.93 14.56 -12.15
C HIS A 75 13.83 14.94 -11.17
N LEU A 76 14.04 14.61 -9.90
CA LEU A 76 13.17 15.04 -8.80
C LEU A 76 13.74 16.29 -8.10
N SER A 77 12.97 17.36 -8.05
CA SER A 77 13.26 18.51 -7.21
C SER A 77 12.45 18.45 -5.93
N VAL A 78 13.14 18.41 -4.78
CA VAL A 78 12.53 18.36 -3.45
C VAL A 78 12.67 19.71 -2.76
N ILE A 79 11.57 20.26 -2.26
CA ILE A 79 11.57 21.43 -1.38
C ILE A 79 11.35 20.96 0.06
N LEU A 80 12.27 21.32 0.96
CA LEU A 80 12.15 21.10 2.39
C LEU A 80 12.09 22.45 3.11
N VAL A 81 11.01 22.68 3.86
CA VAL A 81 10.84 23.87 4.69
C VAL A 81 11.06 23.50 6.15
N GLY A 82 11.94 24.23 6.82
CA GLY A 82 12.26 24.05 8.23
C GLY A 82 13.26 22.95 8.53
N ASN A 83 13.37 22.60 9.82
CA ASN A 83 14.44 21.74 10.35
C ASN A 83 13.93 20.48 11.07
N ASP A 84 12.71 20.03 10.80
CA ASP A 84 12.15 18.84 11.43
C ASP A 84 13.03 17.59 11.14
N PRO A 85 13.62 16.94 12.16
CA PRO A 85 14.55 15.83 11.96
C PRO A 85 13.94 14.63 11.24
N ALA A 86 12.63 14.40 11.41
CA ALA A 86 11.94 13.30 10.74
C ALA A 86 11.83 13.57 9.23
N SER A 87 11.50 14.80 8.85
CA SER A 87 11.42 15.27 7.47
C SER A 87 12.78 15.22 6.78
N HIS A 88 13.85 15.66 7.44
CA HIS A 88 15.22 15.51 6.92
C HIS A 88 15.60 14.04 6.64
N CYS A 89 15.31 13.15 7.58
CA CYS A 89 15.60 11.73 7.42
C CYS A 89 14.82 11.13 6.24
N TYR A 90 13.54 11.52 6.12
CA TYR A 90 12.65 11.05 5.06
C TYR A 90 13.11 11.54 3.67
N VAL A 91 13.39 12.83 3.52
CA VAL A 91 13.91 13.41 2.26
C VAL A 91 15.24 12.74 1.88
N ARG A 92 16.18 12.62 2.81
CA ARG A 92 17.47 11.95 2.55
C ARG A 92 17.29 10.51 2.06
N ASN A 93 16.34 9.77 2.64
CA ASN A 93 16.06 8.40 2.21
C ASN A 93 15.45 8.35 0.79
N LYS A 94 14.56 9.30 0.44
CA LYS A 94 14.01 9.44 -0.91
C LYS A 94 15.12 9.72 -1.93
N THR A 95 15.91 10.78 -1.71
CA THR A 95 17.05 11.17 -2.55
C THR A 95 18.04 10.02 -2.76
N ARG A 96 18.38 9.30 -1.69
CA ARG A 96 19.28 8.14 -1.78
C ARG A 96 18.69 7.01 -2.62
N THR A 97 17.40 6.73 -2.46
CA THR A 97 16.71 5.66 -3.19
C THR A 97 16.58 6.03 -4.67
N ALA A 98 16.17 7.26 -4.98
CA ALA A 98 16.13 7.80 -6.34
C ALA A 98 17.48 7.68 -7.05
N THR A 99 18.55 8.11 -6.38
CA THR A 99 19.92 8.02 -6.92
C THR A 99 20.34 6.57 -7.18
N ALA A 100 20.06 5.66 -6.24
CA ALA A 100 20.37 4.23 -6.39
C ALA A 100 19.63 3.58 -7.57
N LEU A 101 18.47 4.12 -7.93
CA LEU A 101 17.63 3.66 -9.04
C LEU A 101 17.95 4.33 -10.38
N GLY A 102 18.96 5.20 -10.41
CA GLY A 102 19.45 5.84 -11.63
C GLY A 102 18.84 7.20 -11.93
N MET A 103 17.95 7.70 -11.08
CA MET A 103 17.37 9.04 -11.18
C MET A 103 18.33 10.09 -10.62
N SER A 104 18.11 11.34 -11.02
CA SER A 104 18.78 12.49 -10.43
C SER A 104 17.83 13.22 -9.49
N SER A 105 18.36 13.89 -8.48
CA SER A 105 17.52 14.66 -7.56
C SER A 105 18.27 15.85 -6.99
N SER A 106 17.54 16.93 -6.75
CA SER A 106 18.03 18.11 -6.04
C SER A 106 17.15 18.38 -4.82
N THR A 107 17.72 18.97 -3.78
CA THR A 107 16.97 19.37 -2.58
C THR A 107 17.23 20.83 -2.29
N VAL A 108 16.17 21.61 -2.23
CA VAL A 108 16.19 23.03 -1.90
C VAL A 108 15.67 23.19 -0.48
N PHE A 109 16.53 23.71 0.39
CA PHE A 109 16.16 24.02 1.77
C PHE A 109 15.65 25.46 1.87
N ARG A 110 14.59 25.64 2.65
CA ARG A 110 14.05 26.94 3.04
C ARG A 110 13.87 27.01 4.55
N PRO A 111 14.13 28.17 5.19
CA PRO A 111 13.90 28.33 6.61
C PRO A 111 12.41 28.24 6.94
N GLU A 112 12.06 27.93 8.19
CA GLU A 112 10.66 27.94 8.65
C GLU A 112 10.00 29.29 8.41
N SER A 113 10.76 30.38 8.43
CA SER A 113 10.27 31.75 8.22
C SER A 113 9.96 32.10 6.75
N VAL A 114 10.16 31.20 5.80
CA VAL A 114 9.86 31.46 4.39
C VAL A 114 8.40 31.88 4.23
N SER A 115 8.14 32.90 3.42
CA SER A 115 6.77 33.31 3.13
C SER A 115 6.09 32.36 2.15
N GLN A 116 4.76 32.36 2.13
CA GLN A 116 4.01 31.58 1.14
C GLN A 116 4.35 32.01 -0.29
N ASP A 117 4.45 33.31 -0.55
CA ASP A 117 4.71 33.85 -1.89
C ASP A 117 6.09 33.42 -2.41
N GLU A 118 7.14 33.49 -1.58
CA GLU A 118 8.47 33.00 -1.94
C GLU A 118 8.48 31.50 -2.24
N LEU A 119 7.67 30.71 -1.53
CA LEU A 119 7.54 29.27 -1.76
C LEU A 119 6.80 29.00 -3.09
N LEU A 120 5.75 29.76 -3.39
CA LEU A 120 5.01 29.65 -4.64
C LEU A 120 5.86 30.05 -5.86
N ASP A 121 6.65 31.11 -5.76
CA ASP A 121 7.59 31.54 -6.80
C ASP A 121 8.67 30.48 -7.07
N LEU A 122 9.18 29.84 -5.99
CA LEU A 122 10.11 28.72 -6.12
C LEU A 122 9.47 27.54 -6.88
N ILE A 123 8.24 27.17 -6.54
CA ILE A 123 7.52 26.09 -7.22
C ILE A 123 7.29 26.43 -8.69
N ASP A 124 6.86 27.66 -9.01
CA ASP A 124 6.68 28.13 -10.38
C ASP A 124 7.97 28.06 -11.21
N SER A 125 9.11 28.40 -10.61
CA SER A 125 10.42 28.24 -11.28
C SER A 125 10.72 26.78 -11.64
N MET A 126 10.42 25.83 -10.73
CA MET A 126 10.62 24.39 -10.96
C MET A 126 9.62 23.81 -11.97
N ASN A 127 8.38 24.32 -11.99
CA ASN A 127 7.38 23.95 -12.99
C ASN A 127 7.86 24.29 -14.41
N ARG A 128 8.47 25.46 -14.59
CA ARG A 128 8.99 25.92 -15.90
C ARG A 128 10.30 25.24 -16.31
N GLU A 129 11.03 24.66 -15.36
CA GLU A 129 12.31 24.03 -15.66
C GLU A 129 12.12 22.68 -16.38
N ARG A 130 12.49 22.64 -17.67
CA ARG A 130 12.41 21.43 -18.51
C ARG A 130 13.27 20.26 -18.03
N ARG A 131 14.26 20.50 -17.18
CA ARG A 131 15.11 19.44 -16.62
C ARG A 131 14.44 18.74 -15.44
N VAL A 132 13.48 19.41 -14.79
CA VAL A 132 12.76 18.87 -13.63
C VAL A 132 11.57 18.08 -14.13
N SER A 133 11.59 16.78 -13.89
CA SER A 133 10.47 15.88 -14.20
C SER A 133 9.41 15.98 -13.11
N GLY A 134 9.83 15.94 -11.84
CA GLY A 134 8.93 15.89 -10.69
C GLY A 134 9.27 16.94 -9.64
N VAL A 135 8.25 17.47 -8.97
CA VAL A 135 8.39 18.40 -7.85
C VAL A 135 7.69 17.81 -6.63
N LEU A 136 8.42 17.75 -5.53
CA LEU A 136 7.89 17.39 -4.23
C LEU A 136 8.08 18.53 -3.24
N VAL A 137 7.03 18.86 -2.50
CA VAL A 137 7.12 19.71 -1.32
C VAL A 137 6.89 18.87 -0.08
N GLN A 138 7.90 18.75 0.77
CA GLN A 138 7.83 17.90 1.96
C GLN A 138 6.86 18.50 2.97
N LEU A 139 5.83 17.72 3.34
CA LEU A 139 4.86 18.05 4.38
C LEU A 139 5.27 17.43 5.75
N PRO A 140 4.81 17.99 6.88
CA PRO A 140 3.96 19.18 7.01
C PRO A 140 4.72 20.49 6.76
N LEU A 141 4.00 21.54 6.40
CA LEU A 141 4.54 22.91 6.31
C LEU A 141 4.28 23.70 7.60
N PRO A 142 5.05 24.79 7.85
CA PRO A 142 4.75 25.73 8.92
C PRO A 142 3.31 26.26 8.87
N GLU A 143 2.70 26.53 10.04
CA GLU A 143 1.27 26.87 10.16
C GLU A 143 0.83 28.11 9.37
N HIS A 144 1.74 29.06 9.12
CA HIS A 144 1.44 30.27 8.34
C HIS A 144 1.38 30.03 6.82
N ILE A 145 1.70 28.83 6.34
CA ILE A 145 1.67 28.46 4.92
C ILE A 145 0.50 27.51 4.65
N SER A 146 -0.30 27.83 3.64
CA SER A 146 -1.37 26.93 3.20
C SER A 146 -0.81 25.75 2.41
N GLU A 147 -0.76 24.56 3.03
CA GLU A 147 -0.39 23.31 2.35
C GLU A 147 -1.21 23.07 1.08
N ARG A 148 -2.51 23.42 1.09
CA ARG A 148 -3.38 23.26 -0.07
C ARG A 148 -3.00 24.19 -1.22
N ALA A 149 -2.65 25.45 -0.92
CA ALA A 149 -2.18 26.38 -1.94
C ALA A 149 -0.88 25.87 -2.57
N VAL A 150 0.06 25.40 -1.75
CA VAL A 150 1.34 24.84 -2.20
C VAL A 150 1.15 23.58 -3.05
N CYS A 151 0.34 22.62 -2.61
CA CYS A 151 0.06 21.41 -3.39
C CYS A 151 -0.59 21.72 -4.75
N ASN A 152 -1.43 22.76 -4.80
CA ASN A 152 -2.08 23.20 -6.04
C ASN A 152 -1.17 24.10 -6.92
N ALA A 153 -0.01 24.51 -6.43
CA ALA A 153 0.95 25.29 -7.21
C ALA A 153 1.90 24.40 -8.01
N VAL A 154 2.11 23.14 -7.58
CA VAL A 154 2.90 22.16 -8.34
C VAL A 154 2.16 21.81 -9.63
N ALA A 155 2.84 21.86 -10.78
CA ALA A 155 2.21 21.49 -12.05
C ALA A 155 1.65 20.05 -11.97
N PRO A 156 0.40 19.79 -12.40
CA PRO A 156 -0.23 18.47 -12.27
C PRO A 156 0.61 17.32 -12.84
N GLU A 157 1.28 17.57 -13.96
CA GLU A 157 2.15 16.63 -14.64
C GLU A 157 3.48 16.39 -13.92
N LYS A 158 3.88 17.24 -12.96
CA LYS A 158 5.08 17.08 -12.14
C LYS A 158 4.78 16.70 -10.68
N ASP A 159 3.51 16.57 -10.32
CA ASP A 159 3.03 16.29 -8.96
C ASP A 159 3.17 14.79 -8.62
N VAL A 160 4.38 14.39 -8.26
CA VAL A 160 4.72 12.99 -7.92
C VAL A 160 4.02 12.47 -6.67
N ASP A 161 3.56 13.36 -5.79
CA ASP A 161 2.78 13.02 -4.61
C ASP A 161 1.27 12.88 -4.90
N GLY A 162 0.80 13.32 -6.09
CA GLY A 162 -0.61 13.21 -6.49
C GLY A 162 -1.57 14.06 -5.65
N PHE A 163 -1.11 15.17 -5.08
CA PHE A 163 -1.90 16.03 -4.20
C PHE A 163 -2.56 17.22 -4.88
N HIS A 164 -2.13 17.54 -6.10
CA HIS A 164 -2.72 18.59 -6.92
C HIS A 164 -4.19 18.28 -7.20
N ILE A 165 -5.06 19.28 -7.09
CA ILE A 165 -6.51 19.11 -7.23
C ILE A 165 -6.92 18.45 -8.56
N VAL A 166 -6.19 18.69 -9.65
CA VAL A 166 -6.41 18.02 -10.94
C VAL A 166 -6.13 16.52 -10.86
N ASN A 167 -5.05 16.10 -10.20
CA ASN A 167 -4.76 14.66 -10.03
C ASN A 167 -5.79 13.98 -9.12
N VAL A 168 -6.18 14.65 -8.03
CA VAL A 168 -7.26 14.17 -7.16
C VAL A 168 -8.59 14.08 -7.91
N GLY A 169 -8.92 15.08 -8.73
CA GLY A 169 -10.14 15.09 -9.54
C GLY A 169 -10.14 13.99 -10.59
N LYS A 170 -9.04 13.82 -11.32
CA LYS A 170 -8.85 12.71 -12.28
C LYS A 170 -8.98 11.35 -11.61
N LEU A 171 -8.38 11.17 -10.41
CA LEU A 171 -8.52 9.93 -9.64
C LEU A 171 -9.98 9.62 -9.32
N SER A 172 -10.75 10.63 -8.88
CA SER A 172 -12.18 10.51 -8.58
C SER A 172 -13.07 10.29 -9.81
N LEU A 173 -12.56 10.56 -11.01
CA LEU A 173 -13.24 10.32 -12.29
C LEU A 173 -12.70 9.08 -13.01
N ASP A 174 -11.90 8.26 -12.34
CA ASP A 174 -11.30 7.05 -12.88
C ASP A 174 -10.43 7.26 -14.13
N GLN A 175 -9.84 8.45 -14.23
CA GLN A 175 -8.92 8.85 -15.30
C GLN A 175 -7.47 8.59 -14.90
N ARG A 176 -6.56 8.54 -15.90
CA ARG A 176 -5.12 8.45 -15.64
C ARG A 176 -4.60 9.71 -14.96
N CYS A 177 -3.89 9.53 -13.85
CA CYS A 177 -3.29 10.61 -13.07
C CYS A 177 -2.15 10.09 -12.19
N MET A 178 -1.41 11.01 -11.57
CA MET A 178 -0.53 10.67 -10.46
C MET A 178 -1.37 10.32 -9.24
N ILE A 179 -1.14 9.13 -8.69
CA ILE A 179 -1.86 8.62 -7.52
C ILE A 179 -0.99 8.85 -6.29
N PRO A 180 -1.58 9.30 -5.15
CA PRO A 180 -0.87 9.36 -3.88
C PRO A 180 -0.12 8.07 -3.55
N ALA A 181 1.18 8.20 -3.30
CA ALA A 181 2.10 7.05 -3.22
C ALA A 181 1.65 5.98 -2.21
N THR A 182 1.12 6.37 -1.05
CA THR A 182 0.59 5.42 -0.05
C THR A 182 -0.67 4.71 -0.53
N ALA A 183 -1.56 5.40 -1.26
CA ALA A 183 -2.74 4.76 -1.84
C ALA A 183 -2.36 3.76 -2.93
N SER A 184 -1.40 4.14 -3.79
CA SER A 184 -0.82 3.25 -4.79
C SER A 184 -0.12 2.05 -4.14
N ALA A 185 0.57 2.25 -3.02
CA ALA A 185 1.25 1.18 -2.27
C ALA A 185 0.26 0.13 -1.74
N VAL A 186 -0.87 0.57 -1.18
CA VAL A 186 -1.93 -0.33 -0.71
C VAL A 186 -2.54 -1.09 -1.88
N TRP A 187 -2.81 -0.42 -3.00
CA TRP A 187 -3.33 -1.05 -4.21
C TRP A 187 -2.37 -2.11 -4.77
N GLU A 188 -1.08 -1.80 -4.87
CA GLU A 188 -0.05 -2.75 -5.32
C GLU A 188 0.13 -3.94 -4.37
N ILE A 189 0.05 -3.72 -3.05
CA ILE A 189 0.04 -4.80 -2.07
C ILE A 189 -1.12 -5.77 -2.37
N ILE A 190 -2.34 -5.26 -2.55
CA ILE A 190 -3.53 -6.06 -2.83
C ILE A 190 -3.35 -6.85 -4.13
N ARG A 191 -2.95 -6.17 -5.22
CA ARG A 191 -2.78 -6.78 -6.54
C ARG A 191 -1.71 -7.86 -6.55
N ARG A 192 -0.51 -7.57 -6.05
CA ARG A 192 0.64 -8.50 -6.08
C ARG A 192 0.44 -9.68 -5.14
N THR A 193 -0.37 -9.52 -4.09
CA THR A 193 -0.73 -10.62 -3.17
C THR A 193 -1.88 -11.47 -3.72
N GLY A 194 -2.58 -11.03 -4.76
CA GLY A 194 -3.74 -11.75 -5.33
C GLY A 194 -4.98 -11.69 -4.44
N ILE A 195 -5.13 -10.62 -3.64
CA ILE A 195 -6.31 -10.41 -2.81
C ILE A 195 -7.46 -9.94 -3.72
N GLU A 196 -8.52 -10.74 -3.79
CA GLU A 196 -9.71 -10.41 -4.58
C GLU A 196 -10.43 -9.18 -3.99
N THR A 197 -10.82 -8.24 -4.85
CA THR A 197 -11.50 -6.98 -4.45
C THR A 197 -12.91 -6.87 -5.02
N VAL A 198 -13.18 -7.53 -6.15
CA VAL A 198 -14.45 -7.40 -6.86
C VAL A 198 -15.58 -7.94 -6.01
N GLY A 199 -16.58 -7.09 -5.74
CA GLY A 199 -17.75 -7.45 -4.94
C GLY A 199 -17.44 -7.70 -3.46
N LYS A 200 -16.24 -7.35 -2.99
CA LYS A 200 -15.83 -7.52 -1.59
C LYS A 200 -16.19 -6.30 -0.75
N ASN A 201 -16.44 -6.52 0.53
CA ASN A 201 -16.63 -5.46 1.51
C ASN A 201 -15.27 -4.96 1.99
N VAL A 202 -14.98 -3.69 1.75
CA VAL A 202 -13.76 -3.02 2.23
C VAL A 202 -14.17 -2.01 3.29
N VAL A 203 -13.43 -1.95 4.40
CA VAL A 203 -13.48 -0.80 5.31
C VAL A 203 -12.17 -0.05 5.27
N VAL A 204 -12.25 1.26 5.06
CA VAL A 204 -11.11 2.17 5.18
C VAL A 204 -11.27 2.98 6.45
N VAL A 205 -10.40 2.75 7.43
CA VAL A 205 -10.42 3.39 8.73
C VAL A 205 -9.48 4.60 8.70
N GLY A 206 -10.04 5.75 8.37
CA GLY A 206 -9.29 6.97 8.09
C GLY A 206 -9.78 7.64 6.81
N ARG A 207 -9.82 8.98 6.80
CA ARG A 207 -10.34 9.78 5.67
C ARG A 207 -9.43 10.94 5.28
N SER A 208 -8.15 10.85 5.63
CA SER A 208 -7.17 11.87 5.23
C SER A 208 -7.14 12.01 3.71
N LYS A 209 -6.85 13.21 3.23
CA LYS A 209 -6.89 13.53 1.79
C LYS A 209 -5.72 12.90 1.02
N ASN A 210 -4.63 12.59 1.70
CA ASN A 210 -3.43 11.97 1.13
C ASN A 210 -3.41 10.43 1.24
N VAL A 211 -4.24 9.82 2.10
CA VAL A 211 -4.22 8.36 2.33
C VAL A 211 -5.60 7.75 2.28
N GLY A 212 -6.46 8.02 3.26
CA GLY A 212 -7.74 7.29 3.40
C GLY A 212 -8.71 7.50 2.23
N MET A 213 -8.90 8.75 1.81
CA MET A 213 -9.76 9.07 0.66
C MET A 213 -9.26 8.43 -0.65
N PRO A 214 -8.00 8.61 -1.10
CA PRO A 214 -7.56 8.02 -2.37
C PRO A 214 -7.58 6.48 -2.36
N ILE A 215 -7.30 5.84 -1.21
CA ILE A 215 -7.47 4.38 -1.07
C ILE A 215 -8.93 3.98 -1.33
N ALA A 216 -9.88 4.69 -0.72
CA ALA A 216 -11.29 4.39 -0.92
C ALA A 216 -11.72 4.55 -2.40
N MET A 217 -11.26 5.62 -3.06
CA MET A 217 -11.55 5.88 -4.49
C MET A 217 -11.01 4.77 -5.40
N LEU A 218 -9.77 4.31 -5.17
CA LEU A 218 -9.18 3.21 -5.95
C LEU A 218 -9.96 1.91 -5.80
N LEU A 219 -10.38 1.59 -4.58
CA LEU A 219 -10.99 0.30 -4.30
C LEU A 219 -12.45 0.21 -4.75
N HIS A 220 -13.22 1.29 -4.69
CA HIS A 220 -14.62 1.23 -5.10
C HIS A 220 -14.85 1.39 -6.61
N SER A 221 -13.88 1.96 -7.33
CA SER A 221 -14.07 2.35 -8.73
C SER A 221 -14.14 1.16 -9.68
N ASP A 222 -14.73 1.38 -10.86
CA ASP A 222 -14.95 0.32 -11.85
C ASP A 222 -13.62 -0.17 -12.44
N ARG A 223 -13.40 -1.49 -12.47
CA ARG A 223 -12.18 -2.08 -13.06
C ARG A 223 -12.07 -1.87 -14.58
N ARG A 224 -13.15 -1.45 -15.24
CA ARG A 224 -13.24 -1.26 -16.70
C ARG A 224 -12.95 0.18 -17.16
N HIS A 225 -12.81 1.12 -16.24
CA HIS A 225 -12.49 2.51 -16.58
C HIS A 225 -11.03 2.69 -17.01
N GLU A 226 -10.70 3.88 -17.52
CA GLU A 226 -9.39 4.23 -18.07
C GLU A 226 -8.25 3.90 -17.11
N ARG A 227 -8.46 4.21 -15.82
CA ARG A 227 -7.68 3.73 -14.70
C ARG A 227 -8.51 2.67 -13.97
N PRO A 228 -8.16 1.37 -14.07
CA PRO A 228 -8.92 0.29 -13.43
C PRO A 228 -9.02 0.46 -11.91
N GLY A 229 -10.22 0.34 -11.35
CA GLY A 229 -10.46 0.24 -9.90
C GLY A 229 -10.62 -1.20 -9.40
N GLY A 230 -11.11 -1.33 -8.15
CA GLY A 230 -11.28 -2.60 -7.44
C GLY A 230 -12.68 -3.19 -7.41
N ASP A 231 -13.72 -2.49 -7.90
CA ASP A 231 -15.13 -2.94 -7.82
C ASP A 231 -15.58 -3.39 -6.41
N ALA A 232 -15.00 -2.82 -5.35
CA ALA A 232 -15.33 -3.16 -3.97
C ALA A 232 -16.48 -2.31 -3.43
N THR A 233 -17.25 -2.87 -2.50
CA THR A 233 -18.16 -2.09 -1.65
C THR A 233 -17.37 -1.47 -0.51
N VAL A 234 -17.06 -0.18 -0.59
CA VAL A 234 -16.18 0.50 0.36
C VAL A 234 -16.98 1.30 1.40
N THR A 235 -16.71 1.05 2.69
CA THR A 235 -17.17 1.89 3.81
C THR A 235 -16.01 2.70 4.38
N ILE A 236 -16.19 4.02 4.48
CA ILE A 236 -15.19 4.92 5.09
C ILE A 236 -15.59 5.21 6.53
N THR A 237 -14.68 4.96 7.48
CA THR A 237 -14.85 5.34 8.90
C THR A 237 -13.79 6.37 9.30
N HIS A 238 -14.03 7.08 10.40
CA HIS A 238 -13.14 8.17 10.83
C HIS A 238 -13.31 8.46 12.33
N ARG A 239 -12.59 9.47 12.84
CA ARG A 239 -12.61 9.89 14.25
C ARG A 239 -13.98 10.16 14.89
N CYS A 240 -15.05 10.30 14.09
CA CYS A 240 -16.41 10.53 14.59
C CYS A 240 -17.29 9.28 14.50
N THR A 241 -16.78 8.18 13.94
CA THR A 241 -17.45 6.88 13.95
C THR A 241 -17.33 6.31 15.36
N PRO A 242 -18.45 6.07 16.07
CA PRO A 242 -18.42 5.46 17.40
C PRO A 242 -17.74 4.09 17.36
N ARG A 243 -16.97 3.75 18.40
CA ARG A 243 -16.23 2.49 18.48
C ARG A 243 -17.12 1.24 18.31
N PRO A 244 -18.34 1.16 18.87
CA PRO A 244 -19.25 0.04 18.61
C PRO A 244 -19.61 -0.10 17.12
N GLN A 245 -19.91 1.02 16.45
CA GLN A 245 -20.24 1.02 15.02
C GLN A 245 -19.03 0.63 14.16
N LEU A 246 -17.82 1.11 14.50
CA LEU A 246 -16.59 0.71 13.82
C LEU A 246 -16.39 -0.82 13.91
N LYS A 247 -16.61 -1.42 15.08
CA LYS A 247 -16.51 -2.86 15.28
C LYS A 247 -17.52 -3.64 14.42
N GLU A 248 -18.77 -3.18 14.35
CA GLU A 248 -19.80 -3.82 13.51
C GLU A 248 -19.42 -3.79 12.03
N ILE A 249 -18.99 -2.63 11.52
CA ILE A 249 -18.57 -2.47 10.12
C ILE A 249 -17.34 -3.33 9.82
N SER A 250 -16.30 -3.28 10.65
CA SER A 250 -15.06 -4.03 10.43
C SER A 250 -15.27 -5.54 10.43
N ARG A 251 -16.23 -6.06 11.20
CA ARG A 251 -16.56 -7.50 11.22
C ARG A 251 -17.21 -7.99 9.94
N LEU A 252 -17.73 -7.11 9.10
CA LEU A 252 -18.30 -7.48 7.79
C LEU A 252 -17.27 -7.42 6.66
N ALA A 253 -16.15 -6.72 6.89
CA ALA A 253 -15.17 -6.41 5.85
C ALA A 253 -14.30 -7.63 5.46
N ASP A 254 -14.23 -7.93 4.17
CA ASP A 254 -13.24 -8.82 3.55
C ASP A 254 -11.82 -8.23 3.64
N ILE A 255 -11.73 -6.90 3.55
CA ILE A 255 -10.47 -6.18 3.58
C ILE A 255 -10.61 -5.00 4.55
N ILE A 256 -9.72 -4.94 5.53
CA ILE A 256 -9.62 -3.83 6.48
C ILE A 256 -8.35 -3.06 6.17
N ILE A 257 -8.47 -1.77 5.90
CA ILE A 257 -7.33 -0.86 5.70
C ILE A 257 -7.36 0.17 6.80
N SER A 258 -6.37 0.13 7.70
CA SER A 258 -6.28 1.09 8.82
C SER A 258 -5.24 2.17 8.53
N ALA A 259 -5.70 3.43 8.49
CA ALA A 259 -4.91 4.61 8.21
C ALA A 259 -5.34 5.78 9.13
N ALA A 260 -5.56 5.47 10.41
CA ALA A 260 -6.08 6.40 11.40
C ALA A 260 -4.96 7.05 12.25
N GLY A 261 -3.80 6.38 12.39
CA GLY A 261 -2.73 6.85 13.27
C GLY A 261 -3.10 6.73 14.74
N VAL A 262 -3.70 5.59 15.11
CA VAL A 262 -4.12 5.28 16.48
C VAL A 262 -3.65 3.86 16.81
N PRO A 263 -2.64 3.70 17.70
CA PRO A 263 -2.12 2.39 18.07
C PRO A 263 -3.22 1.42 18.51
N HIS A 264 -3.18 0.20 17.98
CA HIS A 264 -4.06 -0.91 18.40
C HIS A 264 -5.57 -0.59 18.31
N LEU A 265 -5.96 0.32 17.41
CA LEU A 265 -7.34 0.65 17.11
C LEU A 265 -8.13 -0.58 16.66
N ILE A 266 -7.57 -1.39 15.76
CA ILE A 266 -8.20 -2.58 15.20
C ILE A 266 -7.74 -3.83 15.96
N THR A 267 -8.68 -4.49 16.62
CA THR A 267 -8.44 -5.67 17.48
C THR A 267 -9.03 -6.94 16.88
N ALA A 268 -8.61 -8.11 17.37
CA ALA A 268 -9.01 -9.41 16.84
C ALA A 268 -10.55 -9.64 16.80
N ASP A 269 -11.31 -9.08 17.74
CA ASP A 269 -12.77 -9.18 17.81
C ASP A 269 -13.51 -8.31 16.77
N MET A 270 -12.78 -7.42 16.09
CA MET A 270 -13.25 -6.56 15.00
C MET A 270 -12.97 -7.16 13.62
N VAL A 271 -12.12 -8.19 13.53
CA VAL A 271 -11.68 -8.81 12.27
C VAL A 271 -12.45 -10.10 12.03
N LYS A 272 -13.01 -10.28 10.83
CA LYS A 272 -13.63 -11.57 10.46
C LYS A 272 -12.57 -12.60 10.07
N GLU A 273 -12.91 -13.87 10.27
CA GLU A 273 -12.05 -14.98 9.89
C GLU A 273 -11.74 -14.92 8.38
N GLY A 274 -10.46 -15.05 8.03
CA GLY A 274 -10.00 -15.02 6.64
C GLY A 274 -9.94 -13.64 5.97
N ALA A 275 -10.14 -12.54 6.72
CA ALA A 275 -9.99 -11.19 6.16
C ALA A 275 -8.54 -10.85 5.79
N ALA A 276 -8.35 -9.91 4.87
CA ALA A 276 -7.08 -9.24 4.66
C ALA A 276 -7.01 -7.96 5.51
N VAL A 277 -5.89 -7.76 6.23
CA VAL A 277 -5.68 -6.58 7.07
C VAL A 277 -4.42 -5.84 6.63
N ILE A 278 -4.60 -4.61 6.16
CA ILE A 278 -3.53 -3.74 5.68
C ILE A 278 -3.40 -2.56 6.66
N ASP A 279 -2.30 -2.55 7.39
CA ASP A 279 -1.96 -1.54 8.39
C ASP A 279 -1.05 -0.47 7.78
N VAL A 280 -1.65 0.70 7.53
CA VAL A 280 -0.99 1.89 7.00
C VAL A 280 -0.52 2.80 8.14
N GLY A 281 -1.01 2.59 9.36
CA GLY A 281 -0.69 3.40 10.53
C GLY A 281 0.80 3.34 10.87
N ILE A 282 1.36 4.48 11.25
CA ILE A 282 2.72 4.58 11.79
C ILE A 282 2.65 5.44 13.03
N ASN A 283 2.83 4.80 14.18
CA ASN A 283 2.77 5.45 15.48
C ASN A 283 4.11 5.24 16.21
N ARG A 284 4.67 6.30 16.76
CA ARG A 284 5.86 6.21 17.63
C ARG A 284 5.39 6.01 19.06
N VAL A 285 5.73 4.87 19.64
CA VAL A 285 5.44 4.57 21.05
C VAL A 285 6.73 4.27 21.78
N GLN A 286 6.78 4.60 23.07
CA GLN A 286 7.93 4.27 23.89
C GLN A 286 7.74 2.86 24.45
N ASN A 287 8.74 2.00 24.23
CA ASN A 287 8.75 0.66 24.81
C ASN A 287 8.87 0.81 26.33
N THR A 288 7.89 0.28 27.06
CA THR A 288 7.83 0.38 28.52
C THR A 288 8.91 -0.42 29.24
N THR A 289 9.51 -1.40 28.58
CA THR A 289 10.58 -2.25 29.13
C THR A 289 11.98 -1.76 28.76
N SER A 290 12.23 -1.44 27.48
CA SER A 290 13.56 -1.01 27.02
C SER A 290 13.76 0.51 27.02
N GLY A 291 12.69 1.29 27.12
CA GLY A 291 12.72 2.75 26.97
C GLY A 291 12.93 3.23 25.53
N GLU A 292 13.19 2.32 24.58
CA GLU A 292 13.42 2.64 23.17
C GLU A 292 12.13 3.04 22.46
N LEU A 293 12.23 3.97 21.53
CA LEU A 293 11.12 4.33 20.65
C LEU A 293 10.92 3.24 19.60
N CYS A 294 9.75 2.61 19.59
CA CYS A 294 9.35 1.66 18.57
C CYS A 294 8.22 2.21 17.69
N LEU A 295 8.18 1.71 16.44
CA LEU A 295 7.11 1.99 15.51
C LEU A 295 6.08 0.88 15.61
N VAL A 296 4.83 1.25 15.87
CA VAL A 296 3.68 0.33 15.89
C VAL A 296 2.61 0.85 14.95
N GLY A 297 1.81 -0.08 14.41
CA GLY A 297 0.71 0.25 13.52
C GLY A 297 -0.59 0.54 14.26
N ASP A 298 -1.68 0.66 13.51
CA ASP A 298 -3.01 0.84 14.05
C ASP A 298 -3.68 -0.49 14.47
N VAL A 299 -3.08 -1.62 14.10
CA VAL A 299 -3.63 -2.96 14.32
C VAL A 299 -2.95 -3.63 15.51
N ASP A 300 -3.73 -4.30 16.36
CA ASP A 300 -3.22 -5.30 17.30
C ASP A 300 -2.73 -6.53 16.52
N PHE A 301 -1.48 -6.46 16.06
CA PHE A 301 -0.90 -7.42 15.13
C PHE A 301 -0.92 -8.86 15.65
N GLU A 302 -0.57 -9.07 16.93
CA GLU A 302 -0.48 -10.41 17.52
C GLU A 302 -1.87 -11.07 17.64
N GLY A 303 -2.90 -10.32 18.05
CA GLY A 303 -4.26 -10.84 18.11
C GLY A 303 -4.88 -11.05 16.72
N VAL A 304 -4.65 -10.10 15.80
CA VAL A 304 -5.28 -10.13 14.47
C VAL A 304 -4.66 -11.17 13.55
N ARG A 305 -3.35 -11.46 13.66
CA ARG A 305 -2.70 -12.48 12.82
C ARG A 305 -3.24 -13.90 13.07
N GLU A 306 -3.94 -14.14 14.17
CA GLU A 306 -4.54 -15.46 14.46
C GLU A 306 -5.88 -15.68 13.74
N LYS A 307 -6.44 -14.64 13.10
CA LYS A 307 -7.76 -14.68 12.44
C LYS A 307 -7.74 -14.25 10.97
N ALA A 308 -6.86 -13.31 10.63
CA ALA A 308 -6.74 -12.81 9.28
C ALA A 308 -6.16 -13.88 8.34
N ALA A 309 -6.55 -13.88 7.07
CA ALA A 309 -5.84 -14.65 6.04
C ALA A 309 -4.52 -13.95 5.64
N PHE A 310 -4.52 -12.62 5.62
CA PHE A 310 -3.38 -11.78 5.27
C PHE A 310 -3.21 -10.63 6.25
N ILE A 311 -1.96 -10.30 6.59
CA ILE A 311 -1.66 -9.14 7.44
C ILE A 311 -0.35 -8.48 7.01
N THR A 312 -0.31 -7.15 6.97
CA THR A 312 0.94 -6.39 6.79
C THR A 312 1.55 -6.03 8.14
N PRO A 313 2.88 -6.18 8.34
CA PRO A 313 3.54 -5.75 9.57
C PRO A 313 3.81 -4.23 9.57
N VAL A 314 3.92 -3.67 10.77
CA VAL A 314 4.48 -2.34 10.98
C VAL A 314 5.63 -2.45 11.99
N PRO A 315 6.88 -2.08 11.63
CA PRO A 315 7.33 -1.64 10.31
C PRO A 315 7.50 -2.79 9.30
N GLY A 316 7.60 -2.46 8.01
CA GLY A 316 7.97 -3.42 6.96
C GLY A 316 6.86 -3.82 5.99
N GLY A 317 5.63 -3.37 6.23
CA GLY A 317 4.48 -3.47 5.32
C GLY A 317 4.37 -2.27 4.39
N VAL A 318 3.40 -1.40 4.62
CA VAL A 318 3.04 -0.31 3.69
C VAL A 318 4.16 0.74 3.54
N GLY A 319 4.89 1.07 4.61
CA GLY A 319 5.92 2.12 4.57
C GLY A 319 6.99 1.97 3.46
N PRO A 320 7.68 0.82 3.36
CA PRO A 320 8.59 0.56 2.24
C PRO A 320 7.93 0.65 0.86
N MET A 321 6.68 0.22 0.72
CA MET A 321 5.92 0.31 -0.53
C MET A 321 5.59 1.75 -0.91
N THR A 322 5.29 2.62 0.07
CA THR A 322 5.08 4.05 -0.19
C THR A 322 6.32 4.68 -0.84
N ILE A 323 7.53 4.33 -0.39
CA ILE A 323 8.77 4.84 -0.99
C ILE A 323 8.93 4.30 -2.42
N ALA A 324 8.66 3.01 -2.64
CA ALA A 324 8.76 2.40 -3.96
C ALA A 324 7.78 3.04 -4.96
N MET A 325 6.53 3.29 -4.54
CA MET A 325 5.53 3.92 -5.40
C MET A 325 5.79 5.41 -5.65
N HIS A 326 6.46 6.09 -4.72
CA HIS A 326 6.90 7.45 -4.95
C HIS A 326 7.94 7.51 -6.07
N VAL A 327 8.93 6.61 -6.03
CA VAL A 327 9.93 6.49 -7.10
C VAL A 327 9.30 5.99 -8.41
N TRP A 328 8.31 5.11 -8.35
CA TRP A 328 7.54 4.71 -9.53
C TRP A 328 6.89 5.91 -10.23
N ASN A 329 6.21 6.78 -9.47
CA ASN A 329 5.65 8.03 -10.00
C ASN A 329 6.74 8.92 -10.61
N GLU A 330 7.92 9.02 -9.99
CA GLU A 330 9.06 9.78 -10.52
C GLU A 330 9.59 9.21 -11.85
N GLY A 331 9.67 7.88 -11.96
CA GLY A 331 10.25 7.20 -13.12
C GLY A 331 9.37 7.28 -14.38
N LEU A 332 8.05 7.32 -14.21
CA LEU A 332 7.08 7.30 -15.32
C LEU A 332 6.70 8.67 -15.89
N LEU A 333 7.25 9.76 -15.35
CA LEU A 333 6.91 11.13 -15.75
C LEU A 333 7.18 11.45 -17.23
N GLU A 334 8.08 10.73 -17.90
CA GLU A 334 8.35 10.94 -19.34
C GLU A 334 7.48 10.06 -20.26
N GLN A 335 6.64 9.19 -19.71
CA GLN A 335 5.75 8.28 -20.46
C GLN A 335 4.27 8.68 -20.43
N LEU A 336 3.90 9.68 -19.63
CA LEU A 336 2.55 10.23 -19.48
C LEU A 336 2.41 11.57 -20.20
#